data_AF-A0A919B2M7-F1
#
_entry.id   AF-A0A919B2M7-F1
#
_cell.length_a   1.000
_cell.length_b   1.000
_cell.length_c   1.000
_cell.angle_alpha   90.00
_cell.angle_beta   90.00
_cell.angle_gamma   90.00
#
_symmetry.space_group_name_H-M   'P 1'
#
loop_
_entity.id
_entity.type
_entity.pdbx_description
1 polymer ?
#
loop_
_entity_poly.entity_id
_entity_poly.type
_entity_poly.pdbx_seq_one_letter_code
_entity_poly.pdbx_strand_id
1 'polypeptide(L)' 'MPQTGNIPQRMPERTLAWEILGWAERYIVQPDGERAGSPWRFSDEQIRFLAHWFAVDENGRWVYSSGCLRRSKGWLVG' A
#
# COMPACT_ATOMS: atom_id res chain seq x y z
N MET A 1 -8.06 15.86 -16.50
CA MET A 1 -7.79 14.41 -16.54
C MET A 1 -7.40 13.96 -15.15
N PRO A 2 -8.13 13.05 -14.49
CA PRO A 2 -7.64 12.45 -13.25
C PRO A 2 -6.39 11.63 -13.57
N GLN A 3 -5.29 11.86 -12.84
CA GLN A 3 -4.04 11.12 -13.01
C GLN A 3 -4.22 9.68 -12.50
N THR A 4 -4.74 8.81 -13.36
CA THR A 4 -4.76 7.37 -13.14
C THR A 4 -3.34 6.82 -13.31
N GLY A 5 -2.83 6.19 -12.24
CA GLY A 5 -1.98 5.00 -12.30
C GLY A 5 -0.59 5.08 -12.95
N ASN A 6 0.42 5.57 -12.22
CA ASN A 6 1.83 5.22 -12.49
C ASN A 6 2.42 4.30 -11.39
N ILE A 7 1.58 3.51 -10.73
CA ILE A 7 2.11 2.43 -9.90
C ILE A 7 2.53 1.30 -10.86
N PRO A 8 3.78 0.82 -10.82
CA PRO A 8 4.20 -0.23 -11.73
C PRO A 8 3.33 -1.49 -11.63
N GLN A 9 3.03 -2.09 -12.78
CA GLN A 9 2.16 -3.27 -12.84
C GLN A 9 2.87 -4.56 -12.41
N ARG A 10 4.19 -4.61 -12.54
CA ARG A 10 4.99 -5.72 -12.02
C ARG A 10 5.34 -5.44 -10.56
N MET A 11 5.08 -6.40 -9.68
CA MET A 11 5.49 -6.30 -8.29
C MET A 11 7.02 -6.24 -8.18
N PRO A 12 7.56 -5.53 -7.17
CA PRO A 12 8.99 -5.54 -6.90
C PRO A 12 9.44 -6.95 -6.50
N GLU A 13 10.68 -7.30 -6.84
CA GLU A 13 11.24 -8.62 -6.53
C GLU A 13 11.45 -8.83 -5.03
N ARG A 14 11.73 -7.75 -4.29
CA ARG A 14 11.88 -7.73 -2.83
C ARG A 14 11.21 -6.48 -2.27
N THR A 15 10.47 -6.66 -1.18
CA THR A 15 9.83 -5.54 -0.47
C THR A 15 9.62 -5.89 1.00
N LEU A 16 9.75 -4.88 1.85
CA LEU A 16 9.43 -5.00 3.29
C LEU A 16 7.94 -4.80 3.58
N ALA A 17 7.14 -4.47 2.56
CA ALA A 17 5.71 -4.21 2.72
C ALA A 17 4.93 -5.40 3.26
N TRP A 18 5.37 -6.64 3.00
CA TRP A 18 4.64 -7.84 3.44
C TRP A 18 4.51 -7.95 4.96
N GLU A 19 5.58 -7.61 5.68
CA GLU A 19 5.56 -7.58 7.16
C GLU A 19 4.64 -6.48 7.68
N ILE A 20 4.66 -5.31 7.03
CA ILE A 20 3.83 -4.16 7.40
C ILE A 20 2.35 -4.48 7.16
N LEU A 21 2.02 -5.06 6.01
CA LEU A 21 0.67 -5.47 5.65
C LEU A 21 0.15 -6.54 6.62
N GLY A 22 0.94 -7.58 6.89
CA GLY A 22 0.56 -8.65 7.81
C GLY A 22 0.36 -8.16 9.26
N TRP A 23 1.23 -7.26 9.72
CA TRP A 23 1.05 -6.61 11.02
C TRP A 23 -0.23 -5.76 11.04
N ALA A 24 -0.45 -4.94 10.01
CA ALA A 24 -1.59 -4.05 9.94
C ALA A 24 -2.93 -4.81 9.88
N GLU A 25 -3.05 -5.85 9.04
CA GLU A 25 -4.27 -6.66 8.98
C GLU A 25 -4.57 -7.40 10.30
N ARG A 26 -3.55 -7.66 11.12
CA ARG A 26 -3.70 -8.34 12.41
C ARG A 26 -4.11 -7.41 13.55
N TYR A 27 -3.59 -6.18 13.55
CA TYR A 27 -3.68 -5.30 14.72
C TYR A 27 -4.47 -4.01 14.47
N ILE A 28 -4.68 -3.61 13.22
CA ILE A 28 -5.44 -2.40 12.90
C ILE A 28 -6.91 -2.76 12.69
N VAL A 29 -7.77 -1.97 13.33
CA VAL A 29 -9.22 -2.01 13.16
C VAL A 29 -9.65 -0.87 12.26
N GLN A 30 -10.56 -1.15 11.33
CA GLN A 30 -11.12 -0.15 10.43
C GLN A 30 -11.89 0.91 11.25
N PRO A 31 -11.51 2.20 11.15
CA PRO A 31 -12.06 3.24 12.03
C PRO A 31 -13.46 3.74 11.60
N ASP A 32 -13.78 3.68 10.31
CA ASP A 32 -14.99 4.24 9.70
C ASP A 32 -15.47 3.42 8.49
N GLY A 33 -16.57 3.81 7.86
CA GLY A 33 -17.12 3.14 6.68
C GLY A 33 -18.01 1.92 7.00
N GLU A 34 -18.37 1.16 5.97
CA GLU A 34 -19.33 0.04 6.09
C GLU A 34 -18.82 -1.11 6.98
N ARG A 35 -17.50 -1.26 7.07
CA ARG A 35 -16.84 -2.28 7.91
C ARG A 35 -16.18 -1.69 9.16
N ALA A 36 -16.59 -0.50 9.62
CA ALA A 36 -16.10 0.09 10.86
C ALA A 36 -16.16 -0.94 12.02
N GLY A 37 -15.07 -1.06 12.78
CA GLY A 37 -14.92 -2.03 13.86
C GLY A 37 -14.44 -3.42 13.42
N SER A 38 -14.32 -3.70 12.12
CA SER A 38 -13.73 -4.94 11.60
C SER A 38 -12.21 -4.83 11.43
N PRO A 39 -11.47 -5.95 11.34
CA PRO A 39 -10.05 -5.92 10.96
C PRO A 39 -9.82 -5.18 9.65
N TRP A 40 -8.75 -4.40 9.58
CA TRP A 40 -8.37 -3.66 8.38
C TRP A 40 -8.06 -4.61 7.22
N ARG A 41 -8.51 -4.22 6.01
CA ARG A 41 -8.22 -4.94 4.77
C ARG A 41 -7.73 -3.96 3.72
N PHE A 42 -6.61 -4.28 3.10
CA PHE A 42 -6.06 -3.47 2.03
C PHE A 42 -6.70 -3.82 0.68
N SER A 43 -6.89 -2.83 -0.18
CA SER A 43 -7.20 -3.07 -1.59
C SER A 43 -5.95 -3.48 -2.37
N ASP A 44 -6.13 -4.15 -3.51
CA ASP A 44 -5.02 -4.53 -4.41
C ASP A 44 -4.14 -3.34 -4.82
N GLU A 45 -4.76 -2.16 -4.97
CA GLU A 45 -4.03 -0.93 -5.27
C GLU A 45 -3.16 -0.47 -4.10
N GLN A 46 -3.70 -0.52 -2.88
CA GLN A 46 -2.96 -0.15 -1.67
C GLN A 46 -1.80 -1.11 -1.42
N ILE A 47 -2.03 -2.42 -1.59
CA ILE A 47 -1.01 -3.46 -1.49
C ILE A 47 0.12 -3.18 -2.48
N ARG A 48 -0.23 -2.96 -3.75
CA ARG A 48 0.73 -2.67 -4.81
C ARG A 48 1.53 -1.41 -4.52
N PHE A 49 0.86 -0.33 -4.11
CA PHE A 49 1.52 0.91 -3.76
C PHE A 49 2.53 0.71 -2.63
N LEU A 50 2.12 0.06 -1.53
CA LEU A 50 3.00 -0.21 -0.39
C LEU A 50 4.16 -1.12 -0.77
N ALA A 51 3.92 -2.15 -1.59
CA ALA A 51 4.96 -3.02 -2.11
C ALA A 51 6.06 -2.22 -2.81
N HIS A 52 5.69 -1.28 -3.69
CA HIS A 52 6.66 -0.40 -4.35
C HIS A 52 7.29 0.61 -3.38
N TRP A 53 6.51 1.18 -2.46
CA TRP A 53 7.01 2.16 -1.50
C TRP A 53 8.13 1.60 -0.62
N PHE A 54 8.02 0.32 -0.25
CA PHE A 54 9.01 -0.39 0.56
C PHE A 54 9.87 -1.38 -0.25
N ALA A 55 9.98 -1.18 -1.56
CA ALA A 55 10.81 -2.01 -2.42
C ALA A 55 12.29 -1.82 -2.11
N VAL A 56 13.03 -2.93 -2.03
CA VAL A 56 14.48 -2.95 -1.77
C VAL A 56 15.21 -3.78 -2.84
N ASP A 57 16.46 -3.43 -3.12
CA ASP A 57 17.34 -4.24 -3.97
C ASP A 57 17.92 -5.44 -3.20
N GLU A 58 18.78 -6.22 -3.85
CA GLU A 58 19.46 -7.37 -3.24
C GLU A 58 20.38 -7.01 -2.07
N ASN A 59 20.85 -5.76 -1.99
CA ASN A 59 21.71 -5.24 -0.94
C ASN A 59 20.91 -4.55 0.18
N GLY A 60 19.58 -4.60 0.12
CA GLY A 60 18.69 -3.95 1.09
C GLY A 60 18.61 -2.43 0.94
N ARG A 61 19.04 -1.86 -0.19
CA ARG A 61 18.89 -0.43 -0.48
C ARG A 61 17.52 -0.16 -1.08
N TRP A 62 16.94 0.99 -0.77
CA TRP A 62 15.65 1.40 -1.31
C TRP A 62 15.71 1.54 -2.84
N VAL A 63 14.76 0.90 -3.53
CA VAL A 63 14.63 1.02 -5.00
C VAL A 63 14.12 2.40 -5.40
N TYR A 64 13.22 2.98 -4.60
CA TYR A 64 12.70 4.33 -4.79
C TYR A 64 13.10 5.19 -3.61
N SER A 65 13.69 6.36 -3.88
CA SER A 65 14.07 7.34 -2.86
C SER A 65 12.96 8.37 -2.58
N SER A 66 11.92 8.42 -3.42
CA SER A 66 10.77 9.30 -3.25
C SER A 66 9.56 8.78 -4.04
N GLY A 67 8.37 9.24 -3.67
CA GLY A 67 7.15 8.99 -4.42
C GLY A 67 6.01 9.91 -3.98
N CYS A 68 4.98 10.03 -4.82
CA CYS A 68 3.80 10.83 -4.55
C CYS A 68 2.56 10.03 -4.93
N LEU A 69 1.63 9.87 -3.98
CA LEU A 69 0.31 9.31 -4.23
C LEU A 69 -0.71 10.44 -4.21
N ARG A 70 -1.41 10.63 -5.34
CA ARG A 70 -2.50 11.60 -5.44
C ARG A 70 -3.78 10.89 -5.84
N ARG A 71 -4.77 10.94 -4.95
CA ARG A 71 -6.13 10.44 -5.17
C ARG A 71 -7.12 11.54 -4.79
N SER A 72 -8.24 11.60 -5.50
CA SER A 72 -9.42 12.31 -5.00
C SER A 72 -9.87 11.64 -3.69
N LYS A 73 -10.50 12.37 -2.76
CA LYS A 73 -10.94 11.83 -1.45
C LYS A 73 -11.49 10.40 -1.58
N GLY A 74 -11.12 9.52 -0.65
CA GLY A 74 -11.65 8.15 -0.61
C GLY A 74 -10.63 7.01 -0.67
N TRP A 75 -9.31 7.26 -0.64
CA TRP A 75 -8.30 6.17 -0.71
C TRP A 75 -8.41 5.14 0.42
N LEU A 76 -8.96 5.53 1.56
CA LEU A 76 -9.09 4.68 2.76
C LEU A 76 -10.48 4.05 2.92
N VAL A 77 -11.44 4.35 2.04
CA VAL A 77 -12.83 3.93 2.27
C VAL A 77 -13.00 2.50 1.78
N GLY A 78 -12.93 1.58 2.73
CA GLY A 78 -13.37 0.21 2.61
C GLY A 78 -14.71 0.02 3.27
#